data_AF-A0A8I0BQB2-F1
#
_entry.id   AF-A0A8I0BQB2-F1
#
_cell.length_a   1.000
_cell.length_b   1.000
_cell.length_c   1.000
_cell.angle_alpha   90.00
_cell.angle_beta   90.00
_cell.angle_gamma   90.00
#
_symmetry.space_group_name_H-M   'P 1'
#
loop_
_entity.id
_entity.type
_entity.pdbx_description
1 polymer ?
#
loop_
_entity_poly.entity_id
_entity_poly.type
_entity_poly.pdbx_seq_one_letter_code
_entity_poly.pdbx_strand_id
1 'polypeptide(L)'
;MIPIKLFTEVRLSRVTLGDKVLIQGNICNIDNRKRAQRLFDKTGDACLILKEGVITEYNSAAVALLQFPNKEALINHPSGDMSPALQPDGQESGAKADGMIAASCDKAPQRFVAVHLKYDGTPITVEVMPRPLPLNF
;
A
#
# COMPACT_ATOMS: atom_id res chain seq x y z
N MET A 1 9.12 -5.92 36.13
CA MET A 1 9.12 -4.78 35.17
C MET A 1 9.56 -5.32 33.82
N ILE A 2 8.65 -5.43 32.84
CA ILE A 2 8.97 -5.94 31.50
C ILE A 2 9.60 -4.79 30.71
N PRO A 3 10.81 -4.94 30.13
CA PRO A 3 11.43 -3.86 29.38
C PRO A 3 10.59 -3.52 28.13
N ILE A 4 10.21 -2.25 27.99
CA ILE A 4 9.56 -1.75 26.79
C ILE A 4 10.63 -1.74 25.68
N LYS A 5 10.55 -2.70 24.75
CA LYS A 5 11.35 -2.65 23.52
C LYS A 5 10.80 -1.55 22.62
N LEU A 6 11.48 -0.40 22.59
CA LEU A 6 11.23 0.67 21.63
C LEU A 6 11.98 0.38 20.33
N PHE A 7 11.28 0.41 19.20
CA PHE A 7 11.90 0.47 17.89
C PHE A 7 12.38 1.90 17.64
N THR A 8 13.66 2.05 17.33
CA THR A 8 14.27 3.33 16.97
C THR A 8 14.94 3.24 15.60
N GLU A 9 14.96 4.35 14.89
CA GLU A 9 15.74 4.55 13.66
C GLU A 9 16.75 5.67 13.92
N VAL A 10 18.01 5.45 13.54
CA VAL A 10 19.04 6.49 13.58
C VAL A 10 19.20 7.05 12.18
N ARG A 11 18.90 8.34 12.01
CA ARG A 11 19.12 9.06 10.75
C ARG A 11 20.38 9.88 10.86
N LEU A 12 21.33 9.60 9.98
CA LEU A 12 22.59 10.35 9.89
C LEU A 12 22.47 11.36 8.76
N SER A 13 22.79 12.62 9.04
CA SER A 13 22.91 13.68 8.03
C SER A 13 24.26 14.36 8.14
N ARG A 14 24.84 14.68 6.98
CA ARG A 14 26.03 15.52 6.90
C ARG A 14 25.61 16.98 7.08
N VAL A 15 26.30 17.69 7.99
CA VAL A 15 26.08 19.12 8.23
C VAL A 15 27.41 19.84 8.10
N THR A 16 27.43 20.92 7.33
CA THR A 16 28.62 21.77 7.17
C THR A 16 28.46 23.00 8.05
N LEU A 17 29.45 23.27 8.91
CA LEU A 17 29.49 24.43 9.79
C LEU A 17 30.81 25.19 9.57
N GLY A 18 30.76 26.24 8.75
CA GLY A 18 31.95 26.90 8.22
C GLY A 18 32.78 25.90 7.40
N ASP A 19 34.08 25.79 7.72
CA ASP A 19 35.00 24.86 7.04
C ASP A 19 34.96 23.44 7.62
N LYS A 20 34.13 23.18 8.64
CA LYS A 20 34.04 21.87 9.31
C LYS A 20 32.86 21.05 8.79
N VAL A 21 33.11 19.76 8.58
CA VAL A 21 32.08 18.77 8.27
C VAL A 21 31.76 17.99 9.54
N LEU A 22 30.48 18.01 9.93
CA LEU A 22 29.94 17.29 11.07
C LEU A 22 28.96 16.22 10.58
N ILE A 23 28.83 15.14 11.35
CA ILE A 23 27.75 14.16 11.19
C ILE A 23 26.76 14.38 12.33
N GLN A 24 25.53 14.72 11.99
CA GLN A 24 24.42 14.80 12.94
C GLN A 24 23.69 13.45 12.95
N GLY A 25 23.50 12.86 14.12
CA GLY A 25 22.67 11.68 14.31
C GLY A 25 21.37 12.03 15.03
N ASN A 26 20.24 11.81 14.36
CA ASN A 26 18.91 11.97 14.95
C ASN A 26 18.33 10.59 15.28
N ILE A 27 17.91 10.39 16.53
CA ILE A 27 17.23 9.16 16.97
C ILE A 27 15.73 9.39 16.88
N CYS A 28 15.07 8.66 15.99
CA CYS A 28 13.62 8.72 15.80
C CYS A 28 12.96 7.52 16.49
N ASN A 29 11.98 7.77 17.36
CA ASN A 29 11.09 6.71 17.84
C ASN A 29 10.15 6.31 16.70
N ILE A 30 10.14 5.02 16.34
CA ILE A 30 9.37 4.49 15.22
C ILE A 30 8.37 3.40 15.66
N ASP A 31 8.06 3.31 16.95
CA ASP A 31 7.15 2.30 17.50
C ASP A 31 5.78 2.31 16.83
N ASN A 32 5.19 3.49 16.66
CA ASN A 32 3.87 3.63 16.06
C ASN A 32 3.87 3.13 14.61
N ARG A 33 4.89 3.51 13.82
CA ARG A 33 5.04 3.02 12.44
C ARG A 33 5.23 1.50 12.40
N LYS A 34 6.04 0.93 13.29
CA LYS A 34 6.23 -0.53 13.37
C LYS A 34 4.96 -1.27 13.83
N ARG A 35 4.14 -0.67 14.70
CA ARG A 35 2.83 -1.22 15.10
C ARG A 35 1.83 -1.14 13.95
N ALA A 36 1.73 0.00 13.28
CA ALA A 36 0.87 0.18 12.10
C ALA A 36 1.23 -0.82 10.99
N GLN A 37 2.51 -0.95 10.66
CA GLN A 37 2.99 -1.95 9.70
C GLN A 37 2.57 -3.38 10.08
N ARG A 38 2.74 -3.75 11.37
CA ARG A 38 2.34 -5.08 11.85
C ARG A 38 0.84 -5.30 11.78
N LEU A 39 0.02 -4.29 12.05
CA LEU A 39 -1.44 -4.40 11.92
C LEU A 39 -1.84 -4.55 10.46
N PHE A 40 -1.26 -3.75 9.57
CA PHE A 40 -1.44 -3.85 8.12
C PHE A 40 -1.05 -5.25 7.60
N ASP A 41 0.06 -5.81 8.05
CA ASP A 41 0.51 -7.15 7.61
C ASP A 41 -0.30 -8.31 8.23
N LYS A 42 -1.02 -8.10 9.34
CA LYS A 42 -1.76 -9.14 10.07
C LYS A 42 -3.26 -9.14 9.83
N THR A 43 -3.82 -8.11 9.20
CA THR A 43 -5.23 -8.15 8.78
C THR A 43 -5.46 -9.32 7.83
N GLY A 44 -6.59 -10.01 8.00
CA GLY A 44 -7.00 -11.11 7.13
C GLY A 44 -7.49 -10.63 5.75
N ASP A 45 -7.95 -9.38 5.66
CA ASP A 45 -8.37 -8.79 4.40
C ASP A 45 -7.16 -8.38 3.56
N ALA A 46 -7.22 -8.63 2.26
CA ALA A 46 -6.23 -8.13 1.31
C ALA A 46 -6.28 -6.59 1.28
N CYS A 47 -5.12 -5.95 1.47
CA CYS A 47 -5.01 -4.49 1.47
C CYS A 47 -3.89 -4.04 0.53
N LEU A 48 -4.19 -3.01 -0.25
CA LEU A 48 -3.27 -2.31 -1.13
C LEU A 48 -3.25 -0.83 -0.74
N ILE A 49 -2.07 -0.22 -0.71
CA ILE A 49 -1.90 1.23 -0.58
C ILE A 49 -1.49 1.74 -1.95
N LEU A 50 -2.26 2.71 -2.44
CA LEU A 50 -2.04 3.36 -3.72
C LEU A 50 -1.53 4.79 -3.50
N LYS A 51 -0.53 5.19 -4.28
CA LYS A 51 -0.14 6.59 -4.45
C LYS A 51 -0.33 6.95 -5.92
N GLU A 52 -1.15 7.95 -6.19
CA GLU A 52 -1.43 8.42 -7.56
C GLU A 52 -1.88 7.27 -8.48
N GLY A 53 -2.70 6.35 -7.96
CA GLY A 53 -3.21 5.17 -8.71
C GLY A 53 -2.24 3.98 -8.80
N VAL A 54 -0.98 4.16 -8.37
CA VAL A 54 0.08 3.15 -8.41
C VAL A 54 0.22 2.45 -7.07
N ILE A 55 0.37 1.12 -7.08
CA ILE A 55 0.56 0.32 -5.86
C ILE A 55 1.94 0.60 -5.25
N THR A 56 1.94 1.11 -4.02
CA THR A 56 3.16 1.37 -3.25
C THR A 56 3.36 0.38 -2.10
N GLU A 57 2.28 -0.15 -1.53
CA GLU A 57 2.36 -1.17 -0.49
C GLU A 57 1.22 -2.19 -0.62
N TYR A 58 1.43 -3.40 -0.09
CA TYR A 58 0.42 -4.42 0.08
C TYR A 58 0.77 -5.33 1.26
N ASN A 59 -0.24 -5.97 1.81
CA ASN A 59 -0.08 -6.86 2.95
C ASN A 59 0.09 -8.33 2.53
N SER A 60 0.32 -9.20 3.52
CA SER A 60 0.49 -10.64 3.29
C SER A 60 -0.77 -11.30 2.72
N ALA A 61 -1.96 -10.86 3.13
CA ALA A 61 -3.24 -11.36 2.63
C ALA A 61 -3.46 -11.08 1.14
N ALA A 62 -3.03 -9.91 0.65
CA ALA A 62 -3.10 -9.57 -0.78
C ALA A 62 -2.21 -10.50 -1.63
N VAL A 63 -0.98 -10.76 -1.17
CA VAL A 63 -0.06 -11.70 -1.86
C VAL A 63 -0.66 -13.10 -1.90
N ALA A 64 -1.25 -13.56 -0.79
CA ALA A 64 -1.89 -14.88 -0.73
C ALA A 64 -3.13 -14.98 -1.65
N LEU A 65 -3.96 -13.94 -1.69
CA LEU A 65 -5.17 -13.90 -2.52
C LEU A 65 -4.84 -13.88 -4.02
N LEU A 66 -3.89 -13.03 -4.42
CA LEU A 66 -3.48 -12.84 -5.82
C LEU A 66 -2.41 -13.85 -6.26
N GLN A 67 -1.90 -14.68 -5.35
CA GLN A 67 -0.89 -15.73 -5.60
C GLN A 67 0.41 -15.21 -6.22
N PHE A 68 0.78 -13.95 -5.93
CA PHE A 68 2.08 -13.42 -6.35
C PHE A 68 3.22 -14.09 -5.56
N PRO A 69 4.40 -14.28 -6.18
CA PRO A 69 5.49 -15.03 -5.57
C PRO A 69 6.11 -14.29 -4.37
N ASN A 70 6.06 -12.96 -4.39
CA ASN A 70 6.55 -12.12 -3.32
C ASN A 70 5.89 -10.75 -3.37
N LYS A 71 6.26 -9.98 -2.37
CA LYS A 71 5.87 -8.60 -2.18
C LYS A 71 6.30 -7.79 -3.42
N GLU A 72 7.58 -7.82 -3.74
CA GLU A 72 8.25 -6.94 -4.70
C GLU A 72 7.65 -7.02 -6.11
N ALA A 73 7.06 -8.15 -6.48
CA ALA A 73 6.39 -8.37 -7.77
C ALA A 73 5.08 -7.59 -7.95
N LEU A 74 4.56 -6.93 -6.91
CA LEU A 74 3.31 -6.14 -6.94
C LEU A 74 3.54 -4.62 -6.83
N ILE A 75 4.77 -4.17 -6.54
CA ILE A 75 5.09 -2.74 -6.38
C ILE A 75 5.25 -2.10 -7.77
N ASN A 76 4.86 -0.82 -7.91
CA ASN A 76 5.02 -0.01 -9.12
C ASN A 76 4.12 -0.39 -10.30
N HIS A 77 3.08 -1.19 -10.06
CA HIS A 77 2.03 -1.45 -11.04
C HIS A 77 0.84 -0.51 -10.81
N PRO A 78 0.28 0.09 -11.88
CA PRO A 78 -1.07 0.65 -11.84
C PRO A 78 -2.06 -0.39 -11.29
N SER A 79 -2.99 0.02 -10.44
CA SER A 79 -3.93 -0.92 -9.81
C SER A 79 -4.81 -1.69 -10.82
N GLY A 80 -5.09 -1.08 -11.98
CA GLY A 80 -5.84 -1.68 -13.08
C GLY A 80 -5.09 -2.78 -13.85
N ASP A 81 -3.76 -2.83 -13.76
CA ASP A 81 -2.95 -3.83 -14.50
C ASP A 81 -3.09 -5.23 -13.89
N MET A 82 -3.57 -5.32 -12.64
CA MET A 82 -3.90 -6.58 -11.99
C MET A 82 -5.29 -7.10 -12.38
N SER A 83 -5.86 -6.63 -13.48
CA SER A 83 -7.19 -7.00 -13.96
C SER A 83 -7.13 -7.37 -15.44
N PRO A 84 -8.14 -8.10 -15.96
CA PRO A 84 -8.27 -8.27 -17.41
C PRO A 84 -8.40 -6.90 -18.10
N ALA A 85 -8.15 -6.80 -19.40
CA ALA A 85 -8.31 -5.53 -20.13
C ALA A 85 -9.72 -4.92 -19.96
N LEU A 86 -10.74 -5.78 -19.99
CA LEU A 86 -12.14 -5.41 -19.80
C LEU A 86 -12.74 -6.15 -18.60
N GLN A 87 -13.56 -5.43 -17.84
CA GLN A 87 -14.38 -5.99 -16.77
C GLN A 87 -15.62 -6.69 -17.35
N PRO A 88 -16.32 -7.56 -16.59
CA PRO A 88 -17.50 -8.27 -17.09
C PRO A 88 -18.66 -7.37 -17.55
N ASP A 89 -18.66 -6.11 -17.11
CA ASP A 89 -19.61 -5.07 -17.53
C ASP A 89 -19.17 -4.32 -18.81
N GLY A 90 -18.04 -4.70 -19.40
CA GLY A 90 -17.49 -4.12 -20.63
C GLY A 90 -16.64 -2.86 -20.42
N GLN A 91 -16.44 -2.40 -19.19
CA GLN A 91 -15.58 -1.24 -18.90
C GLN A 91 -14.10 -1.62 -18.95
N GLU A 92 -13.24 -0.70 -19.40
CA GLU A 92 -11.80 -0.85 -19.24
C GLU A 92 -11.42 -0.85 -17.76
N SER A 93 -10.58 -1.80 -17.36
CA SER A 93 -10.22 -1.99 -15.95
C SER A 93 -9.50 -0.79 -15.36
N GLY A 94 -8.61 -0.14 -16.12
CA GLY A 94 -7.94 1.09 -15.70
C GLY A 94 -8.93 2.21 -15.43
N ALA A 95 -9.81 2.51 -16.40
CA ALA A 95 -10.84 3.53 -16.26
C ALA A 95 -11.80 3.24 -15.09
N LYS A 96 -12.16 1.97 -14.87
CA LYS A 96 -12.99 1.57 -13.74
C LYS A 96 -12.26 1.80 -12.41
N ALA A 97 -10.99 1.41 -12.30
CA ALA A 97 -10.17 1.63 -11.11
C ALA A 97 -10.02 3.13 -10.78
N ASP A 98 -9.72 3.95 -11.78
CA ASP A 98 -9.62 5.41 -11.63
C ASP A 98 -10.95 6.01 -11.16
N GLY A 99 -12.07 5.56 -11.73
CA GLY A 99 -13.41 5.95 -11.30
C GLY A 99 -13.71 5.57 -9.84
N MET A 100 -13.30 4.37 -9.40
CA MET A 100 -13.45 3.93 -8.01
C MET A 100 -12.62 4.80 -7.05
N ILE A 101 -11.37 5.09 -7.42
CA ILE A 101 -10.45 5.93 -6.63
C ILE A 101 -11.03 7.34 -6.49
N ALA A 102 -11.41 7.96 -7.61
CA ALA A 102 -12.00 9.30 -7.62
C ALA A 102 -13.28 9.35 -6.76
N ALA A 103 -14.18 8.38 -6.91
CA ALA A 103 -15.41 8.31 -6.12
C ALA A 103 -15.14 8.17 -4.60
N SER A 104 -14.05 7.52 -4.21
CA SER A 104 -13.68 7.33 -2.80
C SER A 104 -13.13 8.58 -2.13
N CYS A 105 -12.57 9.52 -2.90
CA CYS A 105 -12.05 10.78 -2.38
C CYS A 105 -13.18 11.75 -1.99
N ASP A 106 -14.29 11.73 -2.72
CA ASP A 106 -15.36 12.74 -2.60
C ASP A 106 -16.59 12.25 -1.81
N LYS A 107 -16.68 10.95 -1.51
CA LYS A 107 -17.90 10.32 -0.97
C LYS A 107 -17.60 9.39 0.20
N ALA A 108 -18.65 9.02 0.93
CA ALA A 108 -18.59 7.96 1.94
C ALA A 108 -18.07 6.64 1.33
N PRO A 109 -17.44 5.75 2.11
CA PRO A 109 -16.85 4.51 1.61
C PRO A 109 -17.83 3.72 0.73
N GLN A 110 -17.40 3.39 -0.49
CA GLN A 110 -18.20 2.65 -1.47
C GLN A 110 -17.59 1.26 -1.70
N ARG A 111 -18.46 0.30 -2.03
CA ARG A 111 -18.07 -1.05 -2.40
C ARG A 111 -18.25 -1.22 -3.90
N PHE A 112 -17.26 -1.81 -4.53
CA PHE A 112 -17.27 -2.08 -5.96
C PHE A 112 -16.92 -3.54 -6.20
N VAL A 113 -17.63 -4.18 -7.12
CA VAL A 113 -17.27 -5.52 -7.58
C VAL A 113 -16.36 -5.37 -8.80
N ALA A 114 -15.20 -6.03 -8.75
CA ALA A 114 -14.21 -6.04 -9.81
C ALA A 114 -13.66 -7.46 -10.00
N VAL A 115 -13.12 -7.71 -11.19
CA VAL A 115 -12.32 -8.90 -11.49
C VAL A 115 -10.86 -8.52 -11.50
N HIS A 116 -10.06 -9.24 -10.71
CA HIS A 116 -8.59 -9.21 -10.75
C HIS A 116 -8.04 -10.50 -11.35
N LEU A 117 -6.79 -10.46 -11.76
CA LEU A 117 -6.01 -11.60 -12.21
C LEU A 117 -5.07 -12.02 -11.08
N LYS A 118 -5.04 -13.31 -10.79
CA LYS A 118 -3.95 -13.90 -10.02
C LYS A 118 -2.66 -13.87 -10.86
N TYR A 119 -1.53 -14.17 -10.23
CA TYR A 119 -0.23 -14.21 -10.89
C TYR A 119 -0.17 -15.17 -12.10
N ASP A 120 -0.93 -16.26 -12.06
CA ASP A 120 -1.04 -17.22 -13.17
C ASP A 120 -2.03 -16.79 -14.28
N GLY A 121 -2.65 -15.62 -14.15
CA GLY A 121 -3.68 -15.11 -15.05
C GLY A 121 -5.10 -15.63 -14.75
N THR A 122 -5.31 -16.43 -13.71
CA THR A 122 -6.65 -16.88 -13.33
C THR A 122 -7.50 -15.70 -12.82
N PRO A 123 -8.70 -15.45 -13.37
CA PRO A 123 -9.55 -14.38 -12.89
C PRO A 123 -10.19 -14.71 -11.54
N ILE A 124 -10.29 -13.71 -10.67
CA ILE A 124 -11.02 -13.76 -9.40
C ILE A 124 -11.92 -12.55 -9.25
N THR A 125 -13.15 -12.78 -8.80
CA THR A 125 -14.06 -11.69 -8.44
C THR A 125 -13.78 -11.25 -7.00
N VAL A 126 -13.62 -9.95 -6.81
CA VAL A 126 -13.37 -9.33 -5.50
C VAL A 126 -14.35 -8.20 -5.24
N GLU A 127 -14.61 -7.94 -3.96
CA GLU A 127 -15.22 -6.69 -3.50
C GLU A 127 -14.10 -5.74 -3.06
N VAL A 128 -14.04 -4.56 -3.67
CA VAL A 128 -13.04 -3.53 -3.39
C VAL A 128 -13.72 -2.37 -2.67
N MET A 129 -13.11 -1.94 -1.56
CA MET A 129 -13.59 -0.80 -0.77
C MET A 129 -12.45 0.22 -0.59
N PRO A 130 -12.22 1.10 -1.58
CA PRO A 130 -11.19 2.12 -1.47
C PRO A 130 -11.55 3.15 -0.39
N ARG A 131 -10.54 3.60 0.34
CA ARG A 131 -10.67 4.66 1.35
C ARG A 131 -9.48 5.61 1.27
N PRO A 132 -9.72 6.93 1.34
CA PRO A 132 -8.64 7.89 1.42
C PRO A 132 -7.89 7.70 2.75
N LEU A 133 -6.57 7.54 2.66
CA LEU A 133 -5.68 7.54 3.81
C LEU A 133 -5.11 8.95 3.97
N PRO A 134 -5.41 9.65 5.07
CA PRO A 134 -4.81 10.96 5.32
C PRO A 134 -3.30 10.82 5.48
N LEU A 135 -2.54 11.54 4.65
CA LEU A 135 -1.07 11.66 4.71
C LEU A 135 -0.65 12.55 5.89
N ASN A 136 -1.01 12.15 7.12
CA ASN A 136 -0.50 12.78 8.33
C ASN A 136 0.40 11.76 9.04
N PHE A 137 1.70 11.82 8.75
CA PHE A 137 2.76 11.11 9.49
C PHE A 137 3.44 12.04 10.48
#